data_AF-A0A151JX29-F1
#
_entry.id   AF-A0A151JX29-F1
#
_cell.length_a   1.000
_cell.length_b   1.000
_cell.length_c   1.000
_cell.angle_alpha   90.00
_cell.angle_beta   90.00
_cell.angle_gamma   90.00
#
_symmetry.space_group_name_H-M   'P 1'
#
loop_
_entity.id
_entity.type
_entity.pdbx_description
1 polymer ?
#
loop_
_entity_poly.entity_id
_entity_poly.type
_entity_poly.pdbx_seq_one_letter_code
_entity_poly.pdbx_strand_id
1 'polypeptide(L)'
;MAAMLKPSAEYNRRTAIIEGLRAGHSATEIIRFFGYPRSTVYDVVAKYTVLEQSNEDSNFNPLDYYVWSIVERVTNKSRHPNVTSLKTVIEAAFVGIDSATLQRACQRFRSGIEANSGNRSHSS
;
A
#
# COMPACT_ATOMS: atom_id res chain seq x y z
N MET A 1 -19.99 5.01 -28.65
CA MET A 1 -18.84 4.23 -29.15
C MET A 1 -17.57 4.90 -28.63
N ALA A 2 -16.82 4.25 -27.74
CA ALA A 2 -15.59 4.80 -27.20
C ALA A 2 -14.47 4.63 -28.24
N ALA A 3 -13.92 5.73 -28.74
CA ALA A 3 -12.67 5.67 -29.49
C ALA A 3 -11.56 5.24 -28.52
N MET A 4 -11.12 3.97 -28.59
CA MET A 4 -9.91 3.52 -27.92
C MET A 4 -8.74 4.33 -28.49
N LEU A 5 -8.28 5.33 -27.73
CA LEU A 5 -7.06 6.06 -28.05
C LEU A 5 -5.92 5.04 -28.18
N LYS A 6 -5.28 4.99 -29.36
CA LYS A 6 -4.09 4.16 -29.56
C LYS A 6 -3.05 4.58 -28.50
N PRO A 7 -2.55 3.64 -27.68
CA PRO A 7 -1.52 3.97 -26.70
C PRO A 7 -0.30 4.57 -27.38
N SER A 8 0.25 5.64 -26.81
CA SER A 8 1.44 6.28 -27.37
C SER A 8 2.65 5.34 -27.29
N ALA A 9 3.62 5.53 -28.19
CA ALA A 9 4.87 4.76 -28.14
C ALA A 9 5.59 4.90 -26.80
N GLU A 10 5.47 6.06 -26.15
CA GLU A 10 6.03 6.29 -24.82
C GLU A 10 5.31 5.48 -23.74
N TYR A 11 3.97 5.43 -23.78
CA TYR A 11 3.18 4.62 -22.86
C TYR A 11 3.58 3.15 -22.97
N ASN A 12 3.69 2.62 -24.19
CA ASN A 12 4.08 1.23 -24.43
C ASN A 12 5.49 0.92 -23.88
N ARG A 13 6.44 1.86 -24.00
CA ARG A 13 7.80 1.71 -23.44
C ARG A 13 7.78 1.65 -21.92
N ARG A 14 7.04 2.56 -21.26
CA ARG A 14 6.92 2.58 -19.79
C ARG A 14 6.32 1.26 -19.29
N THR A 15 5.26 0.79 -19.94
CA THR A 15 4.61 -0.49 -19.60
C THR A 15 5.57 -1.65 -19.73
N ALA A 16 6.29 -1.78 -20.85
CA ALA A 16 7.27 -2.85 -21.05
C ALA A 16 8.39 -2.85 -19.99
N ILE A 17 8.86 -1.66 -19.59
CA ILE A 17 9.87 -1.53 -18.52
C ILE A 17 9.31 -1.97 -17.17
N ILE A 18 8.11 -1.53 -16.80
CA ILE A 18 7.47 -1.89 -15.53
C ILE A 18 7.20 -3.40 -15.44
N GLU A 19 6.67 -4.01 -16.50
CA GLU A 19 6.43 -5.45 -16.54
C GLU A 19 7.75 -6.25 -16.48
N GLY A 20 8.82 -5.76 -17.11
CA GLY A 20 10.15 -6.35 -16.98
C GLY A 20 10.68 -6.33 -15.54
N LEU A 21 10.48 -5.23 -14.82
CA LEU A 21 10.86 -5.13 -13.40
C LEU A 21 10.05 -6.07 -12.53
N ARG A 22 8.73 -6.16 -12.76
CA ARG A 22 7.84 -7.10 -12.04
C ARG A 22 8.20 -8.56 -12.29
N ALA A 23 8.68 -8.89 -13.48
CA ALA A 23 9.21 -10.20 -13.82
C ALA A 23 10.60 -10.49 -13.21
N GLY A 24 11.18 -9.54 -12.46
CA GLY A 24 12.46 -9.69 -11.78
C GLY A 24 13.69 -9.40 -12.63
N HIS A 25 13.53 -8.83 -13.83
CA HIS A 25 14.66 -8.46 -14.67
C HIS A 25 15.35 -7.18 -14.18
N SER A 26 16.67 -7.16 -14.27
CA SER A 26 17.47 -5.96 -13.98
C SER A 26 17.29 -4.89 -15.06
N ALA A 27 17.51 -3.62 -14.70
CA ALA A 27 17.50 -2.51 -15.65
C ALA A 27 18.44 -2.75 -16.85
N THR A 28 19.59 -3.38 -16.61
CA THR A 28 20.57 -3.73 -17.66
C THR A 28 20.02 -4.77 -18.63
N GLU A 29 19.32 -5.79 -18.13
CA GLU A 29 18.65 -6.79 -18.97
C GLU A 29 17.52 -6.16 -19.78
N ILE A 30 16.72 -5.29 -19.18
CA ILE A 30 15.65 -4.56 -19.86
C ILE A 30 16.21 -3.68 -20.98
N ILE A 31 17.30 -2.95 -20.75
CA ILE A 31 18.01 -2.18 -21.78
C ILE A 31 18.44 -3.09 -22.93
N ARG A 32 19.02 -4.25 -22.62
CA ARG A 32 19.52 -5.20 -23.63
C ARG A 32 18.39 -5.82 -24.45
N PHE A 33 17.28 -6.20 -23.80
CA PHE A 33 16.16 -6.90 -24.45
C PHE A 33 15.32 -5.96 -25.32
N PHE A 34 15.00 -4.76 -24.82
CA PHE A 34 14.11 -3.85 -25.52
C PHE A 34 14.83 -2.75 -26.32
N GLY A 35 16.15 -2.61 -26.15
CA GLY A 35 16.96 -1.62 -26.87
C GLY A 35 16.61 -0.17 -26.50
N TYR A 36 15.98 0.07 -25.35
CA TYR A 36 15.59 1.41 -24.93
C TYR A 36 16.78 2.22 -24.42
N PRO A 37 16.75 3.57 -24.55
CA PRO A 37 17.79 4.43 -24.00
C PRO A 37 17.97 4.20 -22.51
N ARG A 38 19.22 4.13 -22.07
CA ARG A 38 19.58 3.94 -20.66
C ARG A 38 18.88 4.97 -19.76
N SER A 39 18.86 6.24 -20.16
CA SER A 39 18.17 7.30 -19.41
C SER A 39 16.69 7.00 -19.19
N THR A 40 15.96 6.59 -20.24
CA THR A 40 14.54 6.25 -20.15
C THR A 40 14.27 5.10 -19.19
N VAL A 41 15.10 4.06 -19.22
CA VAL A 41 14.94 2.91 -18.31
C VAL A 41 15.18 3.34 -16.87
N TYR A 42 16.27 4.06 -16.59
CA TYR A 42 16.58 4.50 -15.22
C TYR A 42 15.57 5.54 -14.68
N ASP A 43 15.06 6.44 -15.51
CA ASP A 43 14.02 7.40 -15.11
C ASP A 43 12.72 6.70 -14.70
N VAL A 44 12.33 5.65 -15.43
CA VAL A 44 11.13 4.85 -15.13
C VAL A 44 11.36 3.99 -13.89
N VAL A 45 12.51 3.32 -13.77
CA VAL A 45 12.89 2.54 -12.58
C VAL A 45 12.84 3.41 -11.33
N ALA A 46 13.45 4.59 -11.35
CA ALA A 46 13.46 5.50 -10.20
C ALA A 46 12.03 5.89 -9.77
N LYS A 47 11.16 6.25 -10.72
CA LYS A 47 9.76 6.58 -10.45
C LYS A 47 8.97 5.37 -9.93
N TYR A 48 9.22 4.19 -10.48
CA TYR A 48 8.55 2.95 -10.08
C TYR A 48 8.95 2.53 -8.67
N THR A 49 10.23 2.61 -8.31
CA THR A 49 10.70 2.30 -6.95
C THR A 49 10.14 3.27 -5.90
N VAL A 50 10.06 4.57 -6.20
CA VAL A 50 9.39 5.54 -5.32
C VAL A 50 7.91 5.22 -5.15
N LEU A 51 7.24 4.82 -6.24
CA LEU A 51 5.84 4.41 -6.20
C LEU A 51 5.64 3.11 -5.40
N GLU A 52 6.48 2.10 -5.59
CA GLU A 52 6.43 0.86 -4.80
C GLU A 52 6.64 1.13 -3.31
N GLN A 53 7.62 1.98 -2.94
CA GLN A 53 7.82 2.38 -1.55
C GLN A 53 6.55 3.03 -0.96
N SER A 54 5.92 3.95 -1.70
CA SER A 54 4.67 4.57 -1.24
C SER A 54 3.48 3.60 -1.14
N ASN A 55 3.44 2.56 -1.97
CA ASN A 55 2.38 1.55 -1.93
C ASN A 55 2.61 0.55 -0.79
N GLU A 56 3.86 0.19 -0.51
CA GLU A 56 4.24 -0.66 0.64
C GLU A 56 4.02 0.08 1.98
N ASP A 57 4.24 1.39 2.04
CA ASP A 57 3.87 2.22 3.19
C ASP A 57 2.34 2.28 3.38
N SER A 58 1.56 2.08 2.30
CA SER A 58 0.09 2.00 2.33
C SER A 58 -0.44 0.64 2.79
N ASN A 59 0.39 -0.42 2.80
CA ASN A 59 0.00 -1.76 3.29
C ASN A 59 -0.10 -1.83 4.82
N PHE A 60 0.34 -0.79 5.52
CA PHE A 60 0.16 -0.63 6.96
C PHE A 60 -0.60 0.66 7.25
N ASN A 61 -1.81 0.81 6.71
CA ASN A 61 -2.71 1.83 7.25
C ASN A 61 -2.92 1.51 8.75
N PRO A 62 -2.41 2.34 9.66
CA PRO A 62 -2.45 2.07 11.10
C PRO A 62 -3.87 2.05 11.62
N LEU A 63 -4.76 2.77 10.94
CA LEU A 63 -6.19 2.72 11.20
C LEU A 63 -6.78 1.37 10.82
N ASP A 64 -6.39 0.78 9.69
CA ASP A 64 -6.92 -0.52 9.29
C ASP A 64 -6.47 -1.61 10.26
N TYR A 65 -5.20 -1.58 10.70
CA TYR A 65 -4.73 -2.52 11.72
C TYR A 65 -5.43 -2.34 13.07
N TYR A 66 -5.62 -1.09 13.50
CA TYR A 66 -6.28 -0.78 14.76
C TYR A 66 -7.77 -1.15 14.74
N VAL A 67 -8.50 -0.75 13.69
CA VAL A 67 -9.91 -1.07 13.48
C VAL A 67 -10.08 -2.58 13.36
N TRP A 68 -9.21 -3.26 12.60
CA TRP A 68 -9.19 -4.72 12.52
C TRP A 68 -9.03 -5.37 13.90
N SER A 69 -8.08 -4.90 14.72
CA SER A 69 -7.86 -5.44 16.07
C SER A 69 -9.08 -5.28 17.00
N ILE A 70 -9.83 -4.19 16.87
CA ILE A 70 -11.08 -3.98 17.64
C ILE A 70 -12.15 -4.93 17.15
N VAL A 71 -12.39 -4.96 15.84
CA VAL A 71 -13.42 -5.79 15.23
C VAL A 71 -13.17 -7.25 15.56
N GLU A 72 -11.95 -7.74 15.34
CA GLU A 72 -11.52 -9.11 15.68
C GLU A 72 -11.77 -9.43 17.16
N ARG A 73 -11.37 -8.53 18.07
CA ARG A 73 -11.55 -8.74 19.52
C ARG A 73 -13.00 -8.73 19.95
N VAL A 74 -13.88 -7.99 19.27
CA VAL A 74 -15.32 -7.95 19.58
C VAL A 74 -16.01 -9.16 18.98
N THR A 75 -15.75 -9.48 17.73
CA THR A 75 -16.41 -10.57 17.01
C THR A 75 -16.01 -11.92 17.58
N ASN A 76 -14.75 -12.12 17.98
CA ASN A 76 -14.27 -13.43 18.44
C ASN A 76 -14.61 -13.75 19.91
N LYS A 77 -15.28 -12.85 20.64
CA LYS A 77 -15.75 -13.11 22.01
C LYS A 77 -16.82 -14.20 22.09
N SER A 78 -17.56 -14.41 21.02
CA SER A 78 -18.62 -15.42 20.94
C SER A 78 -18.49 -16.23 19.66
N ARG A 79 -19.02 -17.45 19.68
CA ARG A 79 -19.15 -18.27 18.48
C ARG A 79 -20.34 -17.79 17.67
N HIS A 80 -20.18 -17.77 16.34
CA HIS A 80 -21.25 -17.39 15.41
C HIS A 80 -21.76 -18.64 14.69
N PRO A 81 -23.06 -18.96 14.78
CA PRO A 81 -23.61 -20.18 14.19
C PRO A 81 -23.68 -20.14 12.65
N ASN A 82 -23.64 -18.95 12.04
CA ASN A 82 -23.64 -18.78 10.59
C ASN A 82 -23.05 -17.42 10.19
N VAL A 83 -22.81 -17.26 8.88
CA VAL A 83 -22.22 -16.05 8.29
C VAL A 83 -23.06 -14.80 8.55
N THR A 84 -24.39 -14.91 8.57
CA THR A 84 -25.28 -13.78 8.87
C THR A 84 -25.05 -13.26 10.27
N SER A 85 -25.01 -14.15 11.26
CA SER A 85 -24.70 -13.79 12.65
C SER A 85 -23.33 -13.13 12.78
N LEU A 86 -22.31 -13.66 12.10
CA LEU A 86 -20.98 -13.08 12.10
C LEU A 86 -21.00 -11.67 11.47
N LYS A 87 -21.66 -11.51 10.32
CA LYS A 87 -21.78 -10.23 9.61
C LYS A 87 -22.46 -9.17 10.48
N THR A 88 -23.57 -9.52 11.13
CA THR A 88 -24.27 -8.59 12.04
C THR A 88 -23.37 -8.10 13.18
N VAL A 89 -22.55 -8.99 13.76
CA VAL A 89 -21.65 -8.62 14.85
C VAL A 89 -20.48 -7.77 14.35
N ILE A 90 -19.95 -8.06 13.16
CA ILE A 90 -18.95 -7.20 12.51
C ILE A 90 -19.53 -5.80 12.29
N GLU A 91 -20.70 -5.68 11.66
CA GLU A 91 -21.34 -4.39 11.40
C GLU A 91 -21.62 -3.61 12.70
N ALA A 92 -22.12 -4.29 13.74
CA ALA A 92 -22.33 -3.69 15.05
C ALA A 92 -21.01 -3.23 15.71
N ALA A 93 -19.93 -4.01 15.55
CA ALA A 93 -18.61 -3.64 16.05
C ALA A 93 -18.10 -2.37 15.36
N PHE A 94 -18.26 -2.25 14.04
CA PHE A 94 -17.89 -1.06 13.28
C PHE A 94 -18.69 0.18 13.72
N VAL A 95 -20.01 0.06 13.87
CA VAL A 95 -20.87 1.18 14.33
C VAL A 95 -20.55 1.60 15.77
N GLY A 96 -20.11 0.65 16.60
CA GLY A 96 -19.72 0.90 17.99
C GLY A 96 -18.35 1.55 18.20
N ILE A 97 -17.55 1.76 17.14
CA ILE A 97 -16.26 2.44 17.26
C ILE A 97 -16.50 3.94 17.44
N ASP A 98 -16.26 4.42 18.65
CA ASP A 98 -16.34 5.84 18.97
C ASP A 98 -15.23 6.66 18.29
N SER A 99 -15.57 7.86 17.81
CA SER A 99 -14.64 8.73 17.08
C SER A 99 -13.44 9.17 17.92
N ALA A 100 -13.59 9.34 19.24
CA ALA A 100 -12.47 9.67 20.12
C ALA A 100 -11.51 8.48 20.30
N THR A 101 -12.02 7.25 20.22
CA THR A 101 -11.19 6.03 20.20
C THR A 101 -10.34 5.97 18.93
N LEU A 102 -10.94 6.26 17.78
CA LEU A 102 -10.22 6.35 16.50
C LEU A 102 -9.17 7.46 16.51
N GLN A 103 -9.52 8.64 17.04
CA GLN A 103 -8.61 9.78 17.14
C GLN A 103 -7.39 9.48 18.03
N ARG A 104 -7.59 8.79 19.16
CA ARG A 104 -6.49 8.35 20.03
C ARG A 104 -5.57 7.36 19.31
N ALA A 105 -6.10 6.46 18.49
CA ALA A 105 -5.29 5.54 17.71
C ALA A 105 -4.40 6.27 16.70
N CYS A 106 -4.97 7.23 15.96
CA CYS A 106 -4.21 8.10 15.05
C CYS A 106 -3.08 8.84 15.78
N GLN A 107 -3.38 9.42 16.95
CA GLN A 107 -2.38 10.14 17.75
C GLN A 107 -1.24 9.23 18.21
N ARG A 108 -1.54 8.03 18.71
CA ARG A 108 -0.52 7.07 19.14
C ARG A 108 0.37 6.61 17.99
N PHE A 109 -0.21 6.38 16.82
CA PHE A 109 0.58 6.03 15.64
C PHE A 109 1.53 7.17 15.26
N ARG A 110 1.02 8.42 15.21
CA ARG A 110 1.83 9.60 14.91
C ARG A 110 2.99 9.77 15.88
N SER A 111 2.72 9.69 17.19
CA SER A 111 3.79 9.76 18.20
C SER A 111 4.81 8.62 18.06
N GLY A 112 4.38 7.43 17.64
CA GLY A 112 5.28 6.30 17.36
C GLY A 112 6.22 6.54 16.18
N ILE A 113 5.70 7.13 15.09
CA ILE A 113 6.53 7.55 13.94
C ILE A 113 7.51 8.65 14.36
N GLU A 114 7.03 9.69 15.05
CA GLU A 114 7.84 10.84 15.49
C GLU A 114 8.99 10.41 16.42
N ALA A 115 8.74 9.50 17.37
CA ALA A 115 9.76 8.94 18.25
C ALA A 115 10.82 8.13 17.50
N ASN A 116 10.43 7.38 16.47
CA ASN A 116 11.35 6.56 15.70
C ASN A 116 12.22 7.39 14.73
N SER A 117 11.70 8.53 14.25
CA SER A 117 12.49 9.51 13.48
C SER A 117 13.51 10.28 14.32
N GLY A 118 13.23 10.55 15.61
CA GLY A 118 14.15 11.25 16.52
C GLY A 118 15.36 10.42 16.97
N ASN A 119 15.22 9.08 17.00
CA ASN A 119 16.33 8.18 17.31
C ASN A 119 17.32 8.01 16.15
N ARG A 120 16.92 8.35 14.92
CA ARG A 120 17.80 8.26 13.74
C ARG A 120 18.74 9.46 13.58
N SER A 121 18.48 10.57 14.27
CA SER A 121 19.27 11.81 14.21
C SER A 121 20.36 11.93 15.29
N HIS A 122 20.48 10.96 16.20
CA HIS A 122 21.52 10.92 17.24
C HIS A 122 22.58 9.82 17.02
N SER A 123 22.63 9.22 15.84
CA SER A 123 23.69 8.30 15.41
C SER A 123 24.42 8.86 14.19
N SER A 124 25.09 10.00 14.39
CA SER A 124 26.15 10.54 13.52
C SER A 124 27.26 11.10 14.40
#